data_AF-A0A540M5Z3-F1
#
_entry.id   AF-A0A540M5Z3-F1
#
_cell.length_a   1.000
_cell.length_b   1.000
_cell.length_c   1.000
_cell.angle_alpha   90.00
_cell.angle_beta   90.00
_cell.angle_gamma   90.00
#
_symmetry.space_group_name_H-M   'P 1'
#
loop_
_entity.id
_entity.type
_entity.pdbx_description
1 polymer ?
#
loop_
_entity_poly.entity_id
_entity_poly.type
_entity_poly.pdbx_seq_one_letter_code
_entity_poly.pdbx_strand_id
1 'polypeptide(L)'
;MDTPNNYQKYGVHFYAAAWLPGLSKSKQPDQEDDAGNDKKETKTQMQKIETQTELAQFDSSQNHVVFSSGGGEGRNGVPNAILITQFDSASVFLSNQLVAKLNTGSALPYRMTVQPAGSGLVCYFLHSCKWFELEEESDEVPKLALRQSERVLEQLQDVGQQLLLAFDRDGSMLAAGGEHRMAS
;
A
#
# COMPACT_ATOMS: atom_id res chain seq x y z
N MET A 1 -21.87 -28.48 -7.23
CA MET A 1 -22.06 -27.02 -7.27
C MET A 1 -20.90 -26.46 -8.04
N ASP A 2 -21.16 -25.96 -9.24
CA ASP A 2 -20.12 -25.36 -10.08
C ASP A 2 -19.66 -24.07 -9.40
N THR A 3 -18.40 -24.04 -8.98
CA THR A 3 -17.77 -22.83 -8.46
C THR A 3 -17.89 -21.74 -9.53
N PRO A 4 -18.37 -20.53 -9.19
CA PRO A 4 -18.39 -19.43 -10.14
C PRO A 4 -16.97 -19.22 -10.69
N ASN A 5 -16.86 -19.13 -12.00
CA ASN A 5 -15.59 -19.25 -12.72
C ASN A 5 -14.61 -18.10 -12.41
N ASN A 6 -15.06 -17.04 -11.73
CA ASN A 6 -14.34 -15.79 -11.47
C ASN A 6 -13.76 -15.66 -10.06
N TYR A 7 -13.29 -16.77 -9.48
CA TYR A 7 -12.71 -16.78 -8.14
C TYR A 7 -11.20 -17.01 -8.17
N GLN A 8 -10.45 -16.13 -7.51
CA GLN A 8 -8.99 -16.20 -7.42
C GLN A 8 -8.53 -16.43 -5.97
N LYS A 9 -7.67 -17.43 -5.76
CA LYS A 9 -7.04 -17.72 -4.45
C LYS A 9 -5.63 -17.16 -4.41
N TYR A 10 -5.30 -16.47 -3.32
CA TYR A 10 -3.94 -15.99 -3.02
C TYR A 10 -3.27 -16.71 -1.84
N GLY A 11 -3.98 -17.66 -1.21
CA GLY A 11 -3.42 -18.45 -0.10
C GLY A 11 -3.20 -17.69 1.21
N VAL A 12 -3.80 -16.49 1.35
CA VAL A 12 -3.70 -15.63 2.53
C VAL A 12 -5.10 -15.14 2.97
N HIS A 13 -5.23 -14.76 4.23
CA HIS A 13 -6.42 -14.07 4.72
C HIS A 13 -6.33 -12.57 4.45
N PHE A 14 -7.44 -11.97 4.04
CA PHE A 14 -7.56 -10.54 3.79
C PHE A 14 -8.32 -9.85 4.92
N TYR A 15 -7.85 -8.67 5.33
CA TYR A 15 -8.45 -7.86 6.39
C TYR A 15 -9.10 -6.58 5.85
N ALA A 16 -8.53 -6.02 4.79
CA ALA A 16 -9.09 -4.88 4.08
C ALA A 16 -8.77 -4.96 2.58
N ALA A 17 -9.58 -4.28 1.78
CA ALA A 17 -9.39 -4.11 0.35
C ALA A 17 -9.71 -2.66 -0.04
N ALA A 18 -8.96 -2.10 -0.98
CA ALA A 18 -9.20 -0.76 -1.51
C ALA A 18 -8.82 -0.67 -2.99
N TRP A 19 -9.53 0.17 -3.73
CA TRP A 19 -9.19 0.48 -5.12
C TRP A 19 -7.99 1.42 -5.17
N LEU A 20 -7.05 1.14 -6.06
CA LEU A 20 -6.04 2.12 -6.45
C LEU A 20 -6.61 2.97 -7.57
N PRO A 21 -6.73 4.29 -7.38
CA PRO A 21 -6.98 5.18 -8.51
C PRO A 21 -5.80 5.08 -9.47
N GLY A 22 -6.07 5.19 -10.77
CA GLY A 22 -5.00 5.17 -11.78
C GLY A 22 -3.93 6.22 -11.42
N LEU A 23 -2.67 5.78 -11.35
CA LEU A 23 -1.52 6.65 -11.04
C LEU A 23 -1.35 7.66 -12.17
N SER A 24 -2.13 8.74 -12.10
CA SER A 24 -1.89 9.91 -12.93
C SER A 24 -0.62 10.54 -12.39
N LYS A 25 0.44 10.60 -13.22
CA LYS A 25 1.73 11.19 -12.88
C LYS A 25 1.51 12.44 -12.03
N SER A 26 1.84 12.34 -10.74
CA SER A 26 1.85 13.50 -9.86
C SER A 26 2.79 14.50 -10.52
N LYS A 27 2.25 15.62 -11.03
CA LYS A 27 3.09 16.79 -11.29
C LYS A 27 3.59 17.21 -9.92
N GLN A 28 4.84 16.90 -9.62
CA GLN A 28 5.57 17.68 -8.62
C GLN A 28 5.36 19.16 -8.97
N PRO A 29 5.02 20.04 -8.02
CA PRO A 29 5.11 21.46 -8.28
C PRO A 29 6.58 21.76 -8.59
N ASP A 30 6.83 22.27 -9.79
CA ASP A 30 8.13 22.72 -10.25
C ASP A 30 8.72 23.70 -9.22
N GLN A 31 9.82 23.33 -8.57
CA GLN A 31 10.70 24.29 -7.91
C GLN A 31 11.74 24.72 -8.94
N GLU A 32 11.54 25.92 -9.49
CA GLU A 32 12.54 26.63 -10.31
C GLU A 32 13.77 26.97 -9.45
N ASP A 33 14.91 26.45 -9.92
CA ASP A 33 16.29 26.96 -9.94
C ASP A 33 16.87 27.73 -8.73
N ASP A 34 17.89 27.12 -8.10
CA ASP A 34 19.18 27.82 -7.93
C ASP A 34 20.35 26.83 -7.96
N ALA A 35 21.41 27.23 -8.65
CA ALA A 35 22.54 26.41 -9.04
C ALA A 35 23.65 26.39 -7.97
N GLY A 36 24.29 25.22 -7.83
CA GLY A 36 25.70 25.13 -7.48
C GLY A 36 26.03 24.46 -6.15
N ASN A 37 26.55 23.23 -6.21
CA ASN A 37 27.97 22.92 -5.95
C ASN A 37 28.16 21.46 -5.47
N ASP A 38 29.20 20.83 -6.00
CA ASP A 38 29.67 19.47 -5.74
C ASP A 38 29.76 19.07 -4.26
N LYS A 39 29.38 17.81 -3.95
CA LYS A 39 30.30 16.80 -3.36
C LYS A 39 29.64 15.45 -3.04
N LYS A 40 30.22 14.42 -3.67
CA LYS A 40 30.60 13.08 -3.17
C LYS A 40 29.55 12.15 -2.52
N GLU A 41 29.39 11.03 -3.22
CA GLU A 41 29.03 9.69 -2.79
C GLU A 41 29.16 9.39 -1.28
N THR A 42 28.12 8.78 -0.73
CA THR A 42 28.27 7.66 0.22
C THR A 42 27.17 6.65 -0.09
N LYS A 43 27.54 5.60 -0.84
CA LYS A 43 26.72 4.39 -1.03
C LYS A 43 26.66 3.65 0.30
N THR A 44 25.61 3.88 1.08
CA THR A 44 25.28 3.01 2.22
C THR A 44 24.26 1.99 1.76
N GLN A 45 24.75 0.77 1.60
CA GLN A 45 23.98 -0.43 1.30
C GLN A 45 22.94 -0.64 2.42
N MET A 46 21.65 -0.65 2.08
CA MET A 46 20.61 -1.21 2.95
C MET A 46 19.85 -2.29 2.20
N GLN A 47 19.63 -3.37 2.93
CA GLN A 47 19.46 -4.72 2.43
C GLN A 47 18.17 -4.89 1.63
N LYS A 48 18.35 -5.19 0.34
CA LYS A 48 17.37 -5.82 -0.56
C LYS A 48 16.93 -7.16 0.05
N ILE A 49 15.81 -7.18 0.77
CA ILE A 49 15.09 -8.44 1.05
C ILE A 49 14.12 -8.64 -0.11
N GLU A 50 14.68 -9.02 -1.26
CA GLU A 50 13.92 -9.53 -2.38
C GLU A 50 13.63 -11.01 -2.12
N THR A 51 12.42 -11.30 -1.65
CA THR A 51 11.83 -12.60 -1.93
C THR A 51 11.17 -12.47 -3.29
N GLN A 52 11.90 -12.88 -4.35
CA GLN A 52 11.41 -12.90 -5.73
C GLN A 52 10.12 -13.74 -5.81
N THR A 53 8.99 -13.06 -5.79
CA THR A 53 7.78 -13.51 -6.49
C THR A 53 7.81 -12.74 -7.80
N GLU A 54 7.75 -13.42 -8.93
CA GLU A 54 7.66 -12.78 -10.25
C GLU A 54 6.43 -11.85 -10.24
N LEU A 55 6.69 -10.54 -10.20
CA LEU A 55 5.63 -9.53 -10.12
C LEU A 55 5.17 -9.18 -11.53
N ALA A 56 3.85 -9.07 -11.71
CA ALA A 56 3.24 -8.62 -12.95
C ALA A 56 3.63 -7.16 -13.25
N GLN A 57 3.66 -6.83 -14.55
CA GLN A 57 3.89 -5.47 -15.01
C GLN A 57 2.79 -4.54 -14.52
N PHE A 58 3.15 -3.32 -14.15
CA PHE A 58 2.18 -2.31 -13.78
C PHE A 58 1.72 -1.56 -15.02
N ASP A 59 0.40 -1.40 -15.17
CA ASP A 59 -0.22 -0.62 -16.25
C ASP A 59 -1.21 0.39 -15.66
N SER A 60 -0.88 1.67 -15.72
CA SER A 60 -1.72 2.74 -15.18
C SER A 60 -3.09 2.86 -15.85
N SER A 61 -3.31 2.25 -17.02
CA SER A 61 -4.61 2.17 -17.69
C SER A 61 -5.53 1.09 -17.10
N GLN A 62 -4.98 0.20 -16.28
CA GLN A 62 -5.68 -0.95 -15.71
C GLN A 62 -6.12 -0.66 -14.29
N ASN A 63 -7.24 -1.26 -13.89
CA ASN A 63 -7.71 -1.14 -12.52
C ASN A 63 -6.85 -1.99 -11.60
N HIS A 64 -6.46 -1.43 -10.46
CA HIS A 64 -5.65 -2.12 -9.46
C HIS A 64 -6.37 -2.14 -8.12
N VAL A 65 -6.17 -3.22 -7.37
CA VAL A 65 -6.75 -3.41 -6.04
C VAL A 65 -5.63 -3.70 -5.06
N VAL A 66 -5.62 -2.99 -3.93
CA VAL A 66 -4.76 -3.29 -2.79
C VAL A 66 -5.51 -4.15 -1.79
N PHE A 67 -4.82 -5.14 -1.26
CA PHE A 67 -5.26 -5.97 -0.16
C PHE A 67 -4.31 -5.87 1.01
N SER A 68 -4.86 -5.77 2.22
CA SER A 68 -4.12 -5.99 3.44
C SER A 68 -4.35 -7.44 3.85
N SER A 69 -3.26 -8.19 4.02
CA SER A 69 -3.30 -9.63 4.22
C SER A 69 -2.40 -10.08 5.36
N GLY A 70 -2.66 -11.27 5.90
CA GLY A 70 -1.82 -11.80 6.95
C GLY A 70 -2.35 -12.99 7.75
N GLY A 71 -1.44 -13.66 8.47
CA GLY A 71 -1.75 -14.76 9.37
C GLY A 71 -2.15 -14.34 10.79
N GLY A 72 -2.22 -13.04 11.05
CA GLY A 72 -2.41 -12.48 12.39
C GLY A 72 -1.09 -12.38 13.17
N GLU A 73 -1.20 -12.01 14.44
CA GLU A 73 -0.03 -11.80 15.32
C GLU A 73 0.56 -13.12 15.87
N GLY A 74 -0.18 -14.23 15.73
CA GLY A 74 0.18 -15.55 16.27
C GLY A 74 1.36 -16.25 15.61
N ARG A 75 2.02 -15.63 14.61
CA ARG A 75 3.17 -16.19 13.88
C ARG A 75 2.90 -17.59 13.30
N ASN A 76 1.71 -17.78 12.73
CA ASN A 76 1.23 -19.06 12.17
C ASN A 76 1.90 -19.48 10.84
N GLY A 77 3.10 -18.96 10.54
CA GLY A 77 3.84 -19.23 9.29
C GLY A 77 3.37 -18.45 8.05
N VAL A 78 2.22 -17.75 8.10
CA VAL A 78 1.76 -16.87 7.02
C VAL A 78 2.19 -15.42 7.30
N PRO A 79 3.03 -14.80 6.44
CA PRO A 79 3.49 -13.43 6.66
C PRO A 79 2.36 -12.42 6.46
N ASN A 80 2.38 -11.36 7.28
CA ASN A 80 1.52 -10.20 7.04
C ASN A 80 2.11 -9.39 5.88
N ALA A 81 1.24 -8.98 4.95
CA ALA A 81 1.67 -8.31 3.73
C ALA A 81 0.58 -7.40 3.16
N ILE A 82 1.02 -6.35 2.48
CA ILE A 82 0.19 -5.53 1.59
C ILE A 82 0.44 -6.03 0.17
N LEU A 83 -0.62 -6.40 -0.52
CA LEU A 83 -0.59 -7.01 -1.85
C LEU A 83 -1.32 -6.10 -2.83
N ILE A 84 -0.76 -5.92 -4.02
CA ILE A 84 -1.41 -5.20 -5.11
C ILE A 84 -1.59 -6.19 -6.26
N THR A 85 -2.79 -6.26 -6.81
CA THR A 85 -3.10 -7.05 -8.01
C THR A 85 -3.89 -6.23 -9.00
N GLN A 86 -3.83 -6.66 -10.25
CA GLN A 86 -4.61 -6.09 -11.34
C GLN A 86 -6.01 -6.69 -11.35
N PHE A 87 -7.00 -5.85 -11.58
CA PHE A 87 -8.39 -6.22 -11.81
C PHE A 87 -8.75 -5.90 -13.26
N ASP A 88 -9.11 -6.92 -14.02
CA ASP A 88 -9.68 -6.75 -15.34
C ASP A 88 -11.20 -6.59 -15.21
N SER A 89 -11.70 -5.38 -15.49
CA SER A 89 -13.12 -5.07 -15.46
C SER A 89 -13.91 -5.72 -16.58
N ALA A 90 -13.29 -6.05 -17.72
CA ALA A 90 -13.97 -6.68 -18.85
C ALA A 90 -14.29 -8.15 -18.55
N SER A 91 -13.33 -8.88 -17.98
CA SER A 91 -13.51 -10.28 -17.60
C SER A 91 -14.09 -10.45 -16.19
N VAL A 92 -14.03 -9.41 -15.35
CA VAL A 92 -14.38 -9.46 -13.92
C VAL A 92 -13.50 -10.46 -13.16
N PHE A 93 -12.20 -10.44 -13.44
CA PHE A 93 -11.19 -11.31 -12.84
C PHE A 93 -10.09 -10.50 -12.17
N LEU A 94 -9.58 -11.04 -11.06
CA LEU A 94 -8.32 -10.60 -10.48
C LEU A 94 -7.18 -11.43 -11.06
N SER A 95 -6.06 -10.78 -11.36
CA SER A 95 -4.88 -11.46 -11.88
C SER A 95 -4.31 -12.45 -10.86
N ASN A 96 -3.83 -13.60 -11.34
CA ASN A 96 -3.11 -14.56 -10.50
C ASN A 96 -1.74 -14.04 -10.06
N GLN A 97 -1.15 -13.12 -10.82
CA GLN A 97 0.11 -12.49 -10.50
C GLN A 97 -0.12 -11.21 -9.69
N LEU A 98 0.76 -10.99 -8.73
CA LEU A 98 0.79 -9.77 -7.93
C LEU A 98 1.62 -8.73 -8.67
N VAL A 99 1.17 -7.48 -8.67
CA VAL A 99 1.92 -6.35 -9.22
C VAL A 99 2.94 -5.85 -8.20
N ALA A 100 2.57 -5.85 -6.92
CA ALA A 100 3.49 -5.55 -5.84
C ALA A 100 3.13 -6.34 -4.58
N LYS A 101 4.15 -6.64 -3.78
CA LYS A 101 4.00 -7.29 -2.48
C LYS A 101 4.99 -6.69 -1.50
N LEU A 102 4.47 -6.13 -0.42
CA LEU A 102 5.27 -5.63 0.69
C LEU A 102 4.95 -6.42 1.95
N ASN A 103 5.94 -7.16 2.46
CA ASN A 103 5.78 -7.87 3.72
C ASN A 103 5.91 -6.89 4.89
N THR A 104 4.94 -6.88 5.80
CA THR A 104 4.92 -6.06 7.03
C THR A 104 5.46 -6.83 8.24
N GLY A 105 6.03 -8.03 8.02
CA GLY A 105 6.60 -8.87 9.06
C GLY A 105 5.54 -9.41 10.01
N SER A 106 5.71 -9.16 11.31
CA SER A 106 4.74 -9.56 12.35
C SER A 106 3.62 -8.56 12.54
N ALA A 107 3.73 -7.34 11.99
CA ALA A 107 2.73 -6.30 12.17
C ALA A 107 1.56 -6.54 11.20
N LEU A 108 0.34 -6.69 11.73
CA LEU A 108 -0.84 -6.94 10.92
C LEU A 108 -1.50 -5.62 10.48
N PRO A 109 -1.63 -5.34 9.17
CA PRO A 109 -2.37 -4.18 8.67
C PRO A 109 -3.89 -4.43 8.74
N TYR A 110 -4.48 -4.09 9.89
CA TYR A 110 -5.90 -4.33 10.18
C TYR A 110 -6.85 -3.52 9.31
N ARG A 111 -6.48 -2.29 8.97
CA ARG A 111 -7.26 -1.39 8.11
C ARG A 111 -6.33 -0.66 7.16
N MET A 112 -6.86 -0.26 6.02
CA MET A 112 -6.14 0.62 5.12
C MET A 112 -7.07 1.62 4.47
N THR A 113 -6.50 2.72 4.00
CA THR A 113 -7.15 3.65 3.09
C THR A 113 -6.13 4.16 2.08
N VAL A 114 -6.56 4.29 0.83
CA VAL A 114 -5.72 4.74 -0.27
C VAL A 114 -5.96 6.23 -0.48
N GLN A 115 -4.89 6.99 -0.67
CA GLN A 115 -5.01 8.40 -0.99
C GLN A 115 -5.63 8.56 -2.39
N PRO A 116 -6.66 9.40 -2.58
CA PRO A 116 -7.34 9.57 -3.86
C PRO A 116 -6.43 9.96 -5.03
N ALA A 117 -5.30 10.61 -4.75
CA ALA A 117 -4.29 10.96 -5.76
C ALA A 117 -3.45 9.76 -6.23
N GLY A 118 -3.54 8.61 -5.56
CA GLY A 118 -2.79 7.40 -5.88
C GLY A 118 -1.35 7.37 -5.38
N SER A 119 -0.81 8.48 -4.85
CA SER A 119 0.58 8.58 -4.37
C SER A 119 0.93 7.68 -3.18
N GLY A 120 -0.06 7.14 -2.47
CA GLY A 120 0.21 6.30 -1.32
C GLY A 120 -1.04 5.82 -0.61
N LEU A 121 -0.81 5.10 0.49
CA LEU A 121 -1.85 4.57 1.35
C LEU A 121 -1.43 4.59 2.82
N VAL A 122 -2.42 4.69 3.70
CA VAL A 122 -2.22 4.54 5.15
C VAL A 122 -2.69 3.16 5.56
N CYS A 123 -1.88 2.43 6.31
CA CYS A 123 -2.36 1.26 7.05
C CYS A 123 -2.35 1.50 8.54
N TYR A 124 -3.41 1.06 9.20
CA TYR A 124 -3.49 0.96 10.65
C TYR A 124 -3.00 -0.42 11.11
N PHE A 125 -2.08 -0.39 12.07
CA PHE A 125 -1.57 -1.51 12.85
C PHE A 125 -2.01 -1.32 14.30
N LEU A 126 -1.96 -2.39 15.12
CA LEU A 126 -2.50 -2.40 16.49
C LEU A 126 -2.16 -1.16 17.35
N HIS A 127 -0.96 -0.60 17.18
CA HIS A 127 -0.47 0.55 17.96
C HIS A 127 -0.05 1.75 17.13
N SER A 128 -0.16 1.69 15.80
CA SER A 128 0.33 2.79 14.95
C SER A 128 -0.31 2.80 13.57
N CYS A 129 -0.48 3.98 13.00
CA CYS A 129 -0.67 4.14 11.57
C CYS A 129 0.68 4.33 10.88
N LYS A 130 0.88 3.71 9.71
CA LYS A 130 2.05 3.94 8.86
C LYS A 130 1.63 4.35 7.46
N TRP A 131 2.44 5.24 6.88
CA TRP A 131 2.31 5.69 5.50
C TRP A 131 3.14 4.79 4.57
N PHE A 132 2.55 4.43 3.43
CA PHE A 132 3.20 3.68 2.37
C PHE A 132 3.10 4.48 1.08
N GLU A 133 4.22 4.62 0.40
CA GLU A 133 4.34 5.35 -0.86
C GLU A 133 4.21 4.36 -2.02
N LEU A 134 3.46 4.79 -3.03
CA LEU A 134 3.32 4.08 -4.30
C LEU A 134 4.07 4.89 -5.35
N GLU A 135 5.13 4.32 -5.88
CA GLU A 135 5.96 4.94 -6.91
C GLU A 135 5.99 4.06 -8.15
N GLU A 136 5.78 4.65 -9.31
CA GLU A 136 6.00 3.96 -10.58
C GLU A 136 7.50 4.00 -10.91
N GLU A 137 8.15 2.85 -10.85
CA GLU A 137 9.55 2.70 -11.22
C GLU A 137 9.64 2.57 -12.74
N SER A 138 10.21 3.61 -13.36
CA SER A 138 10.42 3.69 -14.81
C SER A 138 11.71 2.98 -15.22
N ASP A 139 11.75 1.66 -15.07
CA ASP A 139 12.76 0.80 -15.68
C ASP A 139 12.39 0.48 -17.15
N GLU A 140 13.14 -0.38 -17.84
CA GLU A 140 12.77 -0.92 -19.16
C GLU A 140 11.36 -1.55 -19.19
N VAL A 141 10.83 -1.91 -18.01
CA VAL A 141 9.46 -2.40 -17.80
C VAL A 141 8.85 -1.63 -16.62
N PRO A 142 7.65 -1.01 -16.78
CA PRO A 142 7.00 -0.28 -15.70
C PRO A 142 6.63 -1.23 -14.55
N LYS A 143 7.13 -0.93 -13.36
CA LYS A 143 6.83 -1.67 -12.13
C LYS A 143 6.29 -0.71 -11.08
N LEU A 144 5.39 -1.20 -10.26
CA LEU A 144 4.90 -0.45 -9.11
C LEU A 144 5.73 -0.81 -7.88
N ALA A 145 6.47 0.16 -7.36
CA ALA A 145 7.17 0.04 -6.11
C ALA A 145 6.24 0.46 -4.96
N LEU A 146 6.04 -0.45 -4.00
CA LEU A 146 5.36 -0.18 -2.75
C LEU A 146 6.39 -0.10 -1.63
N ARG A 147 6.57 1.08 -1.03
CA ARG A 147 7.60 1.33 -0.02
C ARG A 147 6.97 1.83 1.27
N GLN A 148 7.48 1.38 2.42
CA GLN A 148 7.11 1.97 3.70
C GLN A 148 7.85 3.31 3.83
N SER A 149 7.11 4.39 4.05
CA SER A 149 7.69 5.70 4.27
C SER A 149 8.29 5.80 5.68
N GLU A 150 9.29 6.66 5.83
CA GLU A 150 9.81 7.07 7.14
C GLU A 150 8.91 8.10 7.83
N ARG A 151 7.91 8.63 7.10
CA ARG A 151 6.95 9.59 7.64
C ARG A 151 6.19 8.98 8.83
N VAL A 152 6.41 9.57 10.01
CA VAL A 152 5.67 9.22 11.22
C VAL A 152 4.37 10.03 11.25
N LEU A 153 3.25 9.33 11.39
CA LEU A 153 1.94 9.95 11.63
C LEU A 153 1.78 10.16 13.14
N GLU A 154 2.48 11.14 13.71
CA GLU A 154 2.58 11.37 15.17
C GLU A 154 1.20 11.46 15.85
N GLN A 155 0.23 12.11 15.19
CA GLN A 155 -1.14 12.26 15.70
C GLN A 155 -1.94 10.95 15.75
N LEU A 156 -1.45 9.89 15.10
CA LEU A 156 -2.05 8.57 15.03
C LEU A 156 -1.14 7.49 15.65
N GLN A 157 -0.21 7.92 16.49
CA GLN A 157 0.60 7.05 17.31
C GLN A 157 -0.10 6.78 18.65
N ASP A 158 -0.19 5.52 19.06
CA ASP A 158 -0.79 5.11 20.35
C ASP A 158 -2.25 5.53 20.57
N VAL A 159 -2.98 5.88 19.49
CA VAL A 159 -4.39 6.32 19.51
C VAL A 159 -5.41 5.20 19.75
N GLY A 160 -4.99 4.05 20.27
CA GLY A 160 -5.84 2.88 20.47
C GLY A 160 -6.40 2.29 19.16
N GLN A 161 -7.44 1.46 19.28
CA GLN A 161 -8.03 0.77 18.12
C GLN A 161 -8.71 1.73 17.16
N GLN A 162 -8.15 1.88 15.96
CA GLN A 162 -8.81 2.60 14.86
C GLN A 162 -9.72 1.66 14.08
N LEU A 163 -11.00 2.02 13.99
CA LEU A 163 -12.04 1.28 13.30
C LEU A 163 -12.27 1.82 11.88
N LEU A 164 -11.99 3.11 11.67
CA LEU A 164 -12.19 3.82 10.40
C LEU A 164 -10.96 4.68 10.06
N LEU A 165 -10.56 4.65 8.79
CA LEU A 165 -9.63 5.59 8.18
C LEU A 165 -10.22 6.04 6.83
N ALA A 166 -10.32 7.34 6.61
CA ALA A 166 -10.85 7.89 5.37
C ALA A 166 -10.12 9.19 4.99
N PHE A 167 -9.70 9.27 3.74
CA PHE A 167 -9.24 10.53 3.17
C PHE A 167 -10.43 11.42 2.77
N ASP A 168 -10.22 12.73 2.79
CA ASP A 168 -11.09 13.68 2.10
C ASP A 168 -11.00 13.50 0.57
N ARG A 169 -11.84 14.25 -0.17
CA ARG A 169 -11.93 14.12 -1.63
C ARG A 169 -10.60 14.36 -2.33
N ASP A 170 -9.81 15.31 -1.83
CA ASP A 170 -8.57 15.74 -2.46
C ASP A 170 -7.35 14.99 -1.90
N GLY A 171 -7.54 14.14 -0.88
CA GLY A 171 -6.47 13.38 -0.23
C GLY A 171 -5.53 14.21 0.63
N SER A 172 -5.95 15.40 1.03
CA SER A 172 -5.20 16.36 1.84
C SER A 172 -5.39 16.14 3.35
N MET A 173 -6.55 15.64 3.75
CA MET A 173 -6.92 15.40 5.14
C MET A 173 -7.26 13.93 5.35
N LEU A 174 -6.86 13.40 6.50
CA LEU A 174 -7.15 12.03 6.93
C LEU A 174 -8.03 12.08 8.19
N ALA A 175 -9.24 11.54 8.09
CA ALA A 175 -10.10 11.28 9.22
C ALA A 175 -9.82 9.88 9.77
N ALA A 176 -9.60 9.78 11.08
CA ALA A 176 -9.46 8.52 11.80
C ALA A 176 -10.53 8.42 12.89
N GLY A 177 -11.15 7.26 13.02
CA GLY A 177 -12.18 6.99 14.03
C GLY A 177 -11.86 5.74 14.81
N GLY A 178 -11.69 5.88 16.13
CA GLY A 178 -11.35 4.77 17.03
C GLY A 178 -12.43 4.45 18.07
N GLU A 179 -12.17 3.44 18.89
CA GLU A 179 -13.11 2.92 19.89
C GLU A 179 -13.30 3.85 21.12
N HIS A 180 -12.66 5.03 21.16
CA HIS A 180 -12.84 5.92 22.30
C HIS A 180 -14.26 6.50 22.32
N ARG A 181 -15.14 5.79 23.04
CA ARG A 181 -16.41 6.31 23.55
C ARG A 181 -16.07 7.56 24.36
N MET A 182 -16.61 8.71 23.96
CA MET A 182 -16.66 9.86 24.85
C MET A 182 -17.34 9.39 26.14
N ALA A 183 -16.57 9.28 27.23
CA ALA A 183 -17.14 9.19 28.56
C ALA A 183 -17.72 10.57 28.88
N SER A 184 -19.04 10.66 28.79
CA SER A 184 -19.87 11.76 29.28
C SER A 184 -19.84 11.86 30.80
#